data_AF-A0A9R1XB05-F1
#
_entry.id   AF-A0A9R1XB05-F1
#
_cell.length_a   1.000
_cell.length_b   1.000
_cell.length_c   1.000
_cell.angle_alpha   90.00
_cell.angle_beta   90.00
_cell.angle_gamma   90.00
#
_symmetry.space_group_name_H-M   'P 1'
#
loop_
_entity.id
_entity.type
_entity.pdbx_description
1 polymer ?
#
loop_
_entity_poly.entity_id
_entity_poly.type
_entity_poly.pdbx_seq_one_letter_code
_entity_poly.pdbx_strand_id
1 'polypeptide(L)'
;MDTSYVVDSTNINTEMPADVAETVEMVEAVEEIFIGNPEKFRELIDDEKPLYKGCPNFTKLSTVIQLLNLKSKYGLSDKYFT
;
A
#
# COMPACT_ATOMS: atom_id res chain seq x y z
N MET A 1 -35.36 13.59 -35.21
CA MET A 1 -34.10 12.94 -35.62
C MET A 1 -33.08 13.34 -34.58
N ASP A 2 -32.66 12.39 -33.75
CA ASP A 2 -31.54 12.54 -32.82
C ASP A 2 -30.27 12.85 -33.62
N THR A 3 -29.62 13.97 -33.32
CA THR A 3 -28.23 14.18 -33.72
C THR A 3 -27.35 13.50 -32.68
N SER A 4 -26.97 12.26 -32.96
CA SER A 4 -25.95 11.57 -32.18
C SER A 4 -24.65 12.38 -32.23
N TYR A 5 -24.16 12.74 -31.05
CA TYR A 5 -22.81 13.30 -30.89
C TYR A 5 -21.82 12.18 -31.23
N VAL A 6 -21.21 12.30 -32.41
CA VAL A 6 -20.07 11.46 -32.78
C VAL A 6 -18.87 12.00 -32.01
N VAL A 7 -18.47 11.31 -30.94
CA VAL A 7 -17.21 11.59 -30.27
C VAL A 7 -16.10 11.09 -31.18
N ASP A 8 -15.39 12.04 -31.78
CA ASP A 8 -14.21 11.81 -32.60
C ASP A 8 -13.12 11.15 -31.75
N SER A 9 -12.77 9.92 -32.12
CA SER A 9 -11.74 9.10 -31.47
C SER A 9 -10.35 9.59 -31.89
N THR A 10 -10.00 10.83 -31.58
CA THR A 10 -8.64 11.33 -31.78
C THR A 10 -7.83 11.22 -30.48
N ASN A 11 -7.07 10.12 -30.43
CA ASN A 11 -5.70 10.08 -29.93
C ASN A 11 -5.49 10.50 -28.46
N ILE A 12 -5.71 9.57 -27.54
CA ILE A 12 -5.21 9.64 -26.18
C ILE A 12 -3.89 8.85 -26.10
N ASN A 13 -2.84 9.37 -26.73
CA ASN A 13 -1.49 9.12 -26.22
C ASN A 13 -1.32 10.00 -24.97
N THR A 14 -2.03 9.63 -23.89
CA THR A 14 -1.70 10.19 -22.57
C THR A 14 -0.46 9.44 -22.13
N GLU A 15 0.70 10.07 -22.31
CA GLU A 15 1.88 9.74 -21.52
C GLU A 15 1.41 9.68 -20.07
N MET A 16 1.35 8.46 -19.54
CA MET A 16 0.95 8.20 -18.17
C MET A 16 1.96 8.95 -17.30
N PRO A 17 1.53 9.97 -16.52
CA PRO A 17 2.48 10.77 -15.77
C PRO A 17 3.20 9.84 -14.79
N ALA A 18 4.50 10.03 -14.63
CA ALA A 18 5.38 9.10 -13.91
C ALA A 18 4.92 8.82 -12.46
N ASP A 19 4.12 9.71 -11.88
CA ASP A 19 3.49 9.56 -10.57
C ASP A 19 2.39 8.49 -10.54
N VAL A 20 1.68 8.27 -11.66
CA VAL A 20 0.66 7.23 -11.79
C VAL A 20 1.31 5.86 -11.93
N ALA A 21 2.44 5.76 -12.63
CA ALA A 21 3.19 4.50 -12.73
C ALA A 21 3.76 4.06 -11.37
N GLU A 22 4.34 5.01 -10.61
CA GLU A 22 4.86 4.76 -9.25
C GLU A 22 3.74 4.36 -8.27
N THR A 23 2.57 5.00 -8.38
CA THR A 23 1.43 4.64 -7.53
C THR A 23 0.81 3.29 -7.89
N VAL A 24 0.77 2.90 -9.16
CA VAL A 24 0.30 1.56 -9.58
C VAL A 24 1.23 0.46 -9.07
N GLU A 25 2.55 0.64 -9.19
CA GLU A 25 3.53 -0.35 -8.71
C GLU A 25 3.46 -0.54 -7.18
N MET A 26 3.26 0.55 -6.44
CA MET A 26 3.10 0.50 -4.99
C MET A 26 1.78 -0.17 -4.56
N VAL A 27 0.71 -0.01 -5.35
CA VAL A 27 -0.57 -0.69 -5.12
C VAL A 27 -0.43 -2.19 -5.39
N GLU A 28 0.17 -2.59 -6.52
CA GLU A 28 0.40 -4.01 -6.87
C GLU A 28 1.25 -4.74 -5.80
N ALA A 29 2.29 -4.09 -5.26
CA ALA A 29 3.11 -4.67 -4.21
C ALA A 29 2.32 -4.89 -2.89
N VAL A 30 1.41 -3.96 -2.54
CA VAL A 30 0.52 -4.12 -1.39
C VAL A 30 -0.50 -5.25 -1.63
N GLU A 31 -0.98 -5.40 -2.87
CA GLU A 31 -1.84 -6.52 -3.26
C GLU A 31 -1.11 -7.88 -3.14
N GLU A 32 0.13 -8.02 -3.62
CA GLU A 32 0.87 -9.28 -3.47
C GLU A 32 1.11 -9.68 -2.01
N ILE A 33 1.39 -8.72 -1.13
CA ILE A 33 1.73 -9.00 0.27
C ILE A 33 0.48 -9.33 1.10
N PHE A 34 -0.65 -8.64 0.85
CA PHE A 34 -1.83 -8.74 1.70
C PHE A 34 -3.06 -9.35 1.01
N ILE A 35 -3.26 -9.14 -0.30
CA ILE A 35 -4.37 -9.73 -1.05
C ILE A 35 -4.04 -11.18 -1.45
N GLY A 36 -2.77 -11.50 -1.73
CA GLY A 36 -2.34 -12.87 -2.03
C GLY A 36 -2.33 -13.82 -0.83
N ASN A 37 -2.44 -13.32 0.40
CA ASN A 37 -2.36 -14.14 1.61
C ASN A 37 -3.09 -13.52 2.83
N PRO A 38 -4.42 -13.35 2.77
CA PRO A 38 -5.19 -12.73 3.85
C PRO A 38 -5.06 -13.46 5.20
N GLU A 39 -4.78 -14.76 5.17
CA GLU A 39 -4.55 -15.57 6.37
C GLU A 39 -3.29 -15.14 7.14
N LYS A 40 -2.23 -14.69 6.46
CA LYS A 40 -1.02 -14.17 7.15
C LYS A 40 -1.31 -12.86 7.86
N PHE A 41 -2.17 -12.03 7.28
CA PHE A 41 -2.61 -10.82 7.95
C PHE A 41 -3.48 -11.15 9.16
N ARG A 42 -4.35 -12.17 9.04
CA ARG A 42 -5.16 -12.69 10.16
C ARG A 42 -4.29 -13.23 11.29
N GLU A 43 -3.29 -14.06 10.98
CA GLU A 43 -2.30 -14.54 11.95
C GLU A 43 -1.54 -13.40 12.62
N LEU A 44 -1.18 -12.35 11.88
CA LEU A 44 -0.51 -11.18 12.43
C LEU A 44 -1.41 -10.39 13.39
N ILE A 45 -2.71 -10.30 13.10
CA ILE A 45 -3.71 -9.69 13.99
C ILE A 45 -3.89 -10.52 15.25
N ASP A 46 -3.96 -11.83 15.12
CA ASP A 46 -4.17 -12.76 16.23
C ASP A 46 -2.89 -12.96 17.08
N ASP A 47 -1.71 -12.55 16.58
CA ASP A 47 -0.43 -12.57 17.31
C ASP A 47 -0.31 -11.41 18.32
N GLU A 48 -1.00 -11.55 19.45
CA GLU A 48 -0.94 -10.61 20.58
C GLU A 48 0.36 -10.73 21.41
N LYS A 49 1.33 -11.54 20.98
CA LYS A 49 2.58 -11.74 21.75
C LYS A 49 3.43 -10.46 21.77
N PRO A 50 4.14 -10.21 22.88
CA PRO A 50 5.13 -9.14 22.93
C PRO A 50 6.20 -9.36 21.86
N LEU A 51 6.68 -8.27 21.26
CA LEU A 51 7.62 -8.27 20.13
C LEU A 51 8.88 -9.09 20.43
N TYR A 52 9.36 -9.02 21.67
CA TYR A 52 10.41 -9.86 22.23
C TYR A 52 10.32 -9.84 23.76
N LYS A 53 11.03 -10.76 24.43
CA LYS A 53 11.05 -10.85 25.90
C LYS A 53 11.57 -9.53 26.50
N GLY A 54 10.75 -8.89 27.34
CA GLY A 54 11.08 -7.59 27.95
C GLY A 54 10.47 -6.38 27.25
N CYS A 55 9.72 -6.58 26.15
CA CYS A 55 8.98 -5.52 25.45
C CYS A 55 7.45 -5.74 25.58
N PRO A 56 6.85 -5.50 26.76
CA PRO A 56 5.45 -5.86 27.01
C PRO A 56 4.43 -4.98 26.29
N ASN A 57 4.83 -3.79 25.83
CA ASN A 57 3.91 -2.77 25.33
C ASN A 57 3.67 -2.85 23.82
N PHE A 58 4.48 -3.62 23.09
CA PHE A 58 4.42 -3.67 21.64
C PHE A 58 4.32 -5.12 21.17
N THR A 59 3.32 -5.39 20.36
CA THR A 59 3.19 -6.60 19.54
C THR A 59 3.76 -6.35 18.14
N LYS A 60 3.93 -7.41 17.35
CA LYS A 60 4.32 -7.27 15.92
C LYS A 60 3.37 -6.34 15.18
N LEU A 61 2.05 -6.54 15.31
CA LEU A 61 1.06 -5.70 14.64
C LEU A 61 1.16 -4.24 15.08
N SER A 62 1.19 -3.98 16.39
CA SER A 62 1.28 -2.60 16.90
C SER A 62 2.55 -1.88 16.43
N THR A 63 3.64 -2.63 16.23
CA THR A 63 4.91 -2.11 15.73
C THR A 63 4.80 -1.75 14.25
N VAL A 64 4.26 -2.64 13.42
CA VAL A 64 4.04 -2.38 11.99
C VAL A 64 3.16 -1.15 11.78
N ILE A 65 2.03 -1.05 12.51
CA ILE A 65 1.13 0.12 12.44
C ILE A 65 1.87 1.41 12.81
N GLN A 66 2.66 1.40 13.88
CA GLN A 66 3.43 2.58 14.28
C GLN A 66 4.49 2.97 13.25
N LEU A 67 5.20 2.00 12.66
CA LEU A 67 6.20 2.25 11.64
C LEU A 67 5.58 2.86 10.37
N LEU A 68 4.41 2.37 9.94
CA LEU A 68 3.66 2.95 8.82
C LEU A 68 3.23 4.39 9.14
N ASN A 69 2.70 4.65 10.34
CA ASN A 69 2.34 6.00 10.78
C ASN A 69 3.55 6.96 10.79
N LEU A 70 4.72 6.48 11.24
CA LEU A 70 5.96 7.27 11.20
C LEU A 70 6.40 7.54 9.76
N LYS A 71 6.36 6.54 8.89
CA LYS A 71 6.71 6.67 7.47
C LYS A 71 5.84 7.73 6.80
N SER A 72 4.52 7.62 6.93
CA SER A 72 3.56 8.55 6.33
C SER A 72 3.66 9.96 6.92
N LYS A 73 3.82 10.09 8.24
CA LYS A 73 3.86 11.41 8.91
C LYS A 73 5.09 12.22 8.54
N TYR A 74 6.23 11.56 8.34
CA TYR A 74 7.52 12.24 8.13
C TYR A 74 8.06 12.08 6.71
N GLY A 75 7.33 11.44 5.80
CA GLY A 75 7.76 11.21 4.41
C GLY A 75 9.06 10.40 4.34
N LEU A 76 9.20 9.38 5.21
CA LEU A 76 10.43 8.60 5.26
C LEU A 76 10.55 7.69 4.03
N SER A 77 11.72 7.70 3.42
CA SER A 77 12.07 6.78 2.32
C SER A 77 12.23 5.35 2.83
N ASP A 78 11.91 4.40 1.96
CA ASP A 78 11.97 2.94 2.19
C ASP A 78 13.35 2.44 2.61
N LYS A 79 14.41 3.20 2.29
CA LYS A 79 15.78 2.94 2.75
C LYS A 79 15.94 2.90 4.28
N TYR A 80 14.99 3.44 5.02
CA TYR A 80 14.99 3.41 6.49
C TYR A 80 14.26 2.19 7.07
N PHE A 81 13.66 1.35 6.22
CA PHE A 81 12.87 0.17 6.59
C PHE A 81 13.30 -1.11 5.84
N THR A 82 14.37 -1.04 5.05
CA THR A 82 15.01 -2.16 4.32
C THR A 82 16.21 -2.66 5.09
#